data_AF-A0A1S3GU03-F1
#
_entry.id   AF-A0A1S3GU03-F1
#
_cell.length_a   1.000
_cell.length_b   1.000
_cell.length_c   1.000
_cell.angle_alpha   90.00
_cell.angle_beta   90.00
_cell.angle_gamma   90.00
#
_symmetry.space_group_name_H-M   'P 1'
#
loop_
_entity.id
_entity.type
_entity.pdbx_description
1 polymer ?
#
loop_
_entity_poly.entity_id
_entity_poly.type
_entity_poly.pdbx_seq_one_letter_code
_entity_poly.pdbx_strand_id
1 'polypeptide(L)'
;VAIVVGAPQTMGPSQEETGGVFLCPWKAEGGQCTLLPFDLRDESRNVGSQTFQSFKARQGLGASVVSWNDVIVACAPWQHWNALDKTEEAEKAPVGGCYVAQLQSGGRAEYSPCRANTMSSVYKKSGFSDKRYCEAGFSSAVTQA
;
A
#
# COMPACT_ATOMS: atom_id res chain seq x y z
N VAL A 1 9.46 16.64 -17.95
CA VAL A 1 10.23 16.00 -16.85
C VAL A 1 9.58 16.38 -15.53
N ALA A 2 9.38 15.42 -14.64
CA ALA A 2 8.81 15.63 -13.32
C ALA A 2 9.55 14.79 -12.28
N ILE A 3 9.46 15.18 -11.02
CA ILE A 3 10.01 14.47 -9.86
C ILE A 3 8.83 13.88 -9.08
N VAL A 4 8.94 12.60 -8.72
CA VAL A 4 7.98 11.92 -7.85
C VAL A 4 8.49 12.00 -6.42
N VAL A 5 7.68 12.49 -5.49
CA VAL A 5 8.03 12.65 -4.08
C VAL A 5 7.05 11.85 -3.23
N GLY A 6 7.58 10.95 -2.41
CA GLY A 6 6.81 10.25 -1.39
C GLY A 6 6.80 11.01 -0.07
N ALA A 7 5.66 11.04 0.62
CA ALA A 7 5.45 11.74 1.88
C ALA A 7 4.64 10.86 2.85
N PRO A 8 5.27 9.90 3.55
CA PRO A 8 4.58 8.82 4.29
C PRO A 8 3.70 9.27 5.46
N GLN A 9 3.83 10.52 5.91
CA GLN A 9 3.05 11.10 7.01
C GLN A 9 2.06 12.18 6.56
N THR A 10 1.75 12.27 5.26
CA THR A 10 0.67 13.17 4.80
C THR A 10 -0.67 12.76 5.42
N MET A 11 -1.42 13.77 5.86
CA MET A 11 -2.76 13.61 6.42
C MET A 11 -3.75 13.18 5.33
N GLY A 12 -4.48 12.11 5.61
CA GLY A 12 -5.57 11.61 4.77
C GLY A 12 -6.90 12.34 5.03
N PRO A 13 -7.97 11.93 4.34
CA PRO A 13 -9.29 12.58 4.42
C PRO A 13 -9.94 12.54 5.80
N SER A 14 -9.61 11.53 6.63
CA SER A 14 -10.13 11.32 7.98
C SER A 14 -9.35 12.05 9.08
N GLN A 15 -8.44 12.96 8.73
CA GLN A 15 -7.50 13.58 9.68
C GLN A 15 -6.58 12.57 10.40
N GLU A 16 -6.30 11.44 9.74
CA GLU A 16 -5.28 10.50 10.18
C GLU A 16 -4.13 10.49 9.17
N GLU A 17 -2.91 10.26 9.64
CA GLU A 17 -1.76 10.06 8.76
C GLU A 17 -2.00 8.82 7.90
N THR A 18 -1.92 8.94 6.58
CA THR A 18 -2.03 7.81 5.64
C THR A 18 -0.89 7.79 4.64
N GLY A 19 -0.20 8.92 4.49
CA GLY A 19 0.84 9.13 3.50
C GLY A 19 0.29 9.66 2.18
N GLY A 20 1.18 10.07 1.30
CA GLY A 20 0.84 10.71 0.04
C GLY A 20 2.00 10.67 -0.94
N VAL A 21 1.66 10.93 -2.20
CA VAL A 21 2.62 11.00 -3.30
C VAL A 21 2.36 12.28 -4.06
N PHE A 22 3.43 12.99 -4.40
CA PHE A 22 3.37 14.27 -5.07
C PHE A 22 4.14 14.21 -6.40
N LEU A 23 3.60 14.92 -7.39
CA LEU A 23 4.21 15.16 -8.68
C LEU A 23 4.69 16.60 -8.74
N CYS A 24 6.00 16.77 -8.79
CA CYS A 24 6.65 18.07 -8.86
C CYS A 24 7.12 18.31 -10.30
N PRO A 25 6.52 19.23 -11.07
CA PRO A 25 7.04 19.60 -12.37
C PRO A 25 8.42 20.23 -12.21
N TRP A 26 9.35 19.94 -13.12
CA TRP A 26 10.68 20.55 -13.08
C TRP A 26 10.59 22.06 -13.30
N LYS A 27 11.09 22.82 -12.32
CA LYS A 27 11.21 24.28 -12.32
C LYS A 27 12.48 24.67 -11.57
N ALA A 28 13.27 25.60 -12.09
CA ALA A 28 14.56 25.97 -11.52
C ALA A 28 14.40 26.62 -10.12
N GLU A 29 13.33 27.38 -9.96
CA GLU A 29 12.91 28.03 -8.72
C GLU A 29 12.17 27.09 -7.75
N GLY A 30 11.93 25.84 -8.15
CA GLY A 30 11.05 24.92 -7.44
C GLY A 30 9.58 25.33 -7.52
N GLY A 31 8.79 24.96 -6.53
CA GLY A 31 7.38 25.34 -6.44
C GLY A 31 6.51 24.28 -5.75
N GLN A 32 5.20 24.51 -5.79
CA GLN A 32 4.23 23.55 -5.28
C GLN A 32 4.11 22.33 -6.20
N CYS A 33 4.04 21.17 -5.56
CA CYS A 33 3.78 19.89 -6.23
C CYS A 33 2.29 19.56 -6.15
N THR A 34 1.80 18.79 -7.12
CA THR A 34 0.41 18.32 -7.13
C THR A 34 0.31 16.95 -6.45
N LEU A 35 -0.71 16.76 -5.62
CA LEU A 35 -0.99 15.45 -5.03
C LEU A 35 -1.41 14.47 -6.14
N LEU A 36 -0.80 13.29 -6.19
CA LEU A 36 -1.23 12.16 -7.02
C LEU A 36 -2.25 11.34 -6.22
N PRO A 37 -3.54 11.34 -6.59
CA PRO A 37 -4.58 10.73 -5.78
C PRO A 37 -4.53 9.19 -5.83
N PHE A 38 -4.64 8.59 -4.64
CA PHE A 38 -4.86 7.17 -4.39
C PHE A 38 -6.07 6.99 -3.47
N ASP A 39 -6.70 5.80 -3.47
CA ASP A 39 -7.80 5.51 -2.56
C ASP A 39 -7.26 5.23 -1.15
N LEU A 40 -7.56 6.12 -0.21
CA LEU A 40 -7.09 6.08 1.18
C LEU A 40 -8.16 5.53 2.14
N ARG A 41 -9.27 5.01 1.63
CA ARG A 41 -10.31 4.42 2.47
C ARG A 41 -9.96 2.99 2.86
N ASP A 42 -10.22 2.67 4.12
CA ASP A 42 -10.24 1.28 4.59
C ASP A 42 -11.26 0.47 3.78
N GLU A 43 -10.94 -0.80 3.55
CA GLU A 43 -11.77 -1.69 2.75
C GLU A 43 -12.17 -2.91 3.58
N SER A 44 -13.44 -3.29 3.47
CA SER A 44 -13.98 -4.51 4.05
C SER A 44 -14.78 -5.25 2.99
N ARG A 45 -14.40 -6.50 2.71
CA ARG A 45 -15.04 -7.34 1.68
C ARG A 45 -15.36 -8.70 2.23
N ASN A 46 -16.62 -9.11 2.10
CA ASN A 46 -17.06 -10.46 2.45
C ASN A 46 -16.96 -11.39 1.24
N VAL A 47 -16.35 -12.56 1.42
CA VAL A 47 -16.26 -13.62 0.41
C VAL A 47 -16.50 -14.97 1.10
N GLY A 48 -17.64 -15.59 0.84
CA GLY A 48 -18.05 -16.80 1.55
C GLY A 48 -18.24 -16.53 3.04
N SER A 49 -17.61 -17.33 3.90
CA SER A 49 -17.60 -17.11 5.35
C SER A 49 -16.54 -16.11 5.83
N GLN A 50 -15.64 -15.68 4.94
CA GLN A 50 -14.49 -14.86 5.31
C GLN A 50 -14.76 -13.37 5.08
N THR A 51 -14.29 -12.54 6.01
CA THR A 51 -14.25 -11.07 5.87
C THR A 51 -12.81 -10.62 5.74
N PHE A 52 -12.51 -9.93 4.64
CA PHE A 52 -11.20 -9.38 4.32
C PHE A 52 -11.16 -7.89 4.63
N GLN A 53 -10.14 -7.46 5.37
CA GLN A 53 -10.03 -6.09 5.85
C GLN A 53 -8.66 -5.49 5.53
N SER A 54 -8.66 -4.32 4.90
CA SER A 54 -7.45 -3.50 4.68
C SER A 54 -7.55 -2.22 5.48
N PHE A 55 -6.51 -1.89 6.24
CA PHE A 55 -6.46 -0.68 7.06
C PHE A 55 -5.33 0.23 6.57
N LYS A 56 -5.69 1.46 6.21
CA LYS A 56 -4.81 2.46 5.58
C LYS A 56 -4.34 3.54 6.55
N ALA A 57 -4.89 3.59 7.77
CA ALA A 57 -4.38 4.44 8.84
C ALA A 57 -2.91 4.11 9.16
N ARG A 58 -2.05 5.14 9.12
CA ARG A 58 -0.58 5.10 9.32
C ARG A 58 0.14 4.10 8.41
N GLN A 59 -0.40 3.83 7.22
CA GLN A 59 0.19 2.86 6.29
C GLN A 59 1.53 3.31 5.67
N GLY A 60 1.83 4.62 5.72
CA GLY A 60 3.06 5.17 5.18
C GLY A 60 3.10 5.23 3.66
N LEU A 61 1.99 5.57 2.99
CA LEU A 61 1.99 5.69 1.52
C LEU A 61 3.05 6.68 1.04
N GLY A 62 3.92 6.23 0.15
CA GLY A 62 5.05 7.01 -0.34
C GLY A 62 6.32 6.82 0.50
N ALA A 63 6.38 5.85 1.42
CA ALA A 63 7.63 5.47 2.09
C ALA A 63 8.69 4.98 1.08
N SER A 64 8.24 4.34 -0.01
CA SER A 64 9.05 4.16 -1.21
C SER A 64 8.23 4.55 -2.45
N VAL A 65 8.93 5.15 -3.43
CA VAL A 65 8.38 5.49 -4.74
C VAL A 65 9.40 5.12 -5.82
N VAL A 66 8.92 4.55 -6.92
CA VAL A 66 9.74 4.28 -8.10
C VAL A 66 8.90 4.55 -9.35
N SER A 67 9.53 5.12 -10.37
CA SER A 67 8.89 5.39 -11.66
C SER A 67 9.52 4.53 -12.75
N TRP A 68 8.70 4.03 -13.67
CA TRP A 68 9.14 3.31 -14.85
C TRP A 68 8.23 3.68 -16.02
N ASN A 69 8.78 4.27 -17.08
CA ASN A 69 8.01 4.84 -18.19
C ASN A 69 6.93 5.83 -17.72
N ASP A 70 5.66 5.58 -18.03
CA ASP A 70 4.50 6.37 -17.63
C ASP A 70 3.82 5.86 -16.34
N VAL A 71 4.47 4.92 -15.65
CA VAL A 71 3.98 4.26 -14.44
C VAL A 71 4.73 4.74 -13.21
N ILE A 72 3.98 5.02 -12.15
CA ILE A 72 4.49 5.27 -10.80
C ILE A 72 4.03 4.14 -9.89
N VAL A 73 4.95 3.57 -9.13
CA VAL A 73 4.68 2.65 -8.04
C VAL A 73 5.00 3.38 -6.73
N ALA A 74 4.03 3.44 -5.84
CA ALA A 74 4.18 4.02 -4.51
C ALA A 74 3.72 3.03 -3.45
N CYS A 75 4.56 2.78 -2.46
CA CYS A 75 4.29 1.73 -1.48
C CYS A 75 3.95 2.27 -0.09
N ALA A 76 3.20 1.46 0.64
CA ALA A 76 2.73 1.67 2.00
C ALA A 76 3.09 0.44 2.84
N PRO A 77 4.35 0.34 3.33
CA PRO A 77 4.87 -0.85 3.98
C PRO A 77 4.08 -1.23 5.25
N TRP A 78 3.52 -0.24 5.96
CA TRP A 78 2.76 -0.48 7.20
C TRP A 78 1.26 -0.59 6.97
N GLN A 79 0.81 -0.78 5.73
CA GLN A 79 -0.59 -1.10 5.47
C GLN A 79 -0.95 -2.42 6.15
N HIS A 80 -1.94 -2.37 7.04
CA HIS A 80 -2.37 -3.56 7.77
C HIS A 80 -3.45 -4.32 7.02
N TRP A 81 -3.45 -5.63 7.24
CA TRP A 81 -4.41 -6.57 6.69
C TRP A 81 -4.92 -7.49 7.77
N ASN A 82 -6.20 -7.89 7.68
CA ASN A 82 -6.74 -9.01 8.44
C ASN A 82 -7.71 -9.84 7.58
N ALA A 83 -7.85 -11.10 7.94
CA ALA A 83 -8.92 -11.97 7.46
C ALA A 83 -9.62 -12.58 8.66
N LEU A 84 -10.95 -12.46 8.71
CA LEU A 84 -11.79 -13.01 9.77
C LEU A 84 -12.59 -14.19 9.22
N ASP A 85 -12.79 -15.24 10.01
CA ASP A 85 -13.72 -16.33 9.71
C ASP A 85 -14.37 -16.83 11.01
N LYS A 86 -15.64 -16.48 11.20
CA LYS A 86 -16.40 -16.71 12.44
C LYS A 86 -15.68 -16.13 13.67
N THR A 87 -15.07 -16.97 14.49
CA THR A 87 -14.36 -16.60 15.73
C THR A 87 -12.84 -16.65 15.57
N GLU A 88 -12.33 -16.99 14.39
CA GLU A 88 -10.90 -17.02 14.07
C GLU A 88 -10.49 -15.81 13.24
N GLU A 89 -9.22 -15.44 13.32
CA GLU A 89 -8.62 -14.40 12.49
C GLU A 89 -7.20 -14.77 12.06
N ALA A 90 -6.72 -14.15 10.98
CA ALA A 90 -5.34 -14.22 10.53
C ALA A 90 -4.36 -13.42 11.41
N GLU A 91 -4.89 -12.51 12.24
CA GLU A 91 -4.23 -11.39 12.94
C GLU A 91 -4.08 -10.15 12.06
N LYS A 92 -4.46 -9.00 12.62
CA LYS A 92 -4.24 -7.69 12.00
C LYS A 92 -2.74 -7.38 11.99
N ALA A 93 -2.10 -7.48 10.83
CA ALA A 93 -0.65 -7.39 10.69
C ALA A 93 -0.20 -6.52 9.48
N PRO A 94 0.99 -5.89 9.55
CA PRO A 94 1.53 -5.03 8.50
C PRO A 94 2.10 -5.85 7.34
N VAL A 95 1.21 -6.33 6.46
CA VAL A 95 1.62 -7.06 5.25
C VAL A 95 2.27 -6.13 4.21
N GLY A 96 1.92 -4.84 4.24
CA GLY A 96 2.34 -3.85 3.25
C GLY A 96 1.72 -4.04 1.87
N GLY A 97 1.97 -3.09 0.99
CA GLY A 97 1.47 -3.11 -0.38
C GLY A 97 1.95 -1.92 -1.19
N CYS A 98 1.80 -2.02 -2.50
CA CYS A 98 2.13 -0.96 -3.43
C CYS A 98 0.94 -0.61 -4.32
N TYR A 99 0.80 0.67 -4.60
CA TYR A 99 -0.18 1.25 -5.49
C TYR A 99 0.50 1.65 -6.79
N VAL A 100 -0.12 1.31 -7.90
CA VAL A 100 0.37 1.58 -9.25
C VAL A 100 -0.52 2.63 -9.88
N ALA A 101 0.07 3.70 -10.38
CA ALA A 101 -0.61 4.76 -11.10
C ALA A 101 -0.01 4.91 -12.50
N GLN A 102 -0.85 4.76 -13.53
CA GLN A 102 -0.50 5.06 -14.90
C GLN A 102 -0.94 6.49 -15.23
N LEU A 103 0.02 7.34 -15.58
CA LEU A 103 -0.21 8.79 -15.67
C LEU A 103 -1.03 9.19 -16.90
N GLN A 104 -0.80 8.54 -18.04
CA GLN A 104 -1.46 8.91 -19.31
C GLN A 104 -2.89 8.38 -19.40
N SER A 105 -3.11 7.12 -19.01
CA SER A 105 -4.43 6.47 -19.07
C SER A 105 -5.30 6.76 -17.84
N GLY A 106 -4.70 7.24 -16.75
CA GLY A 106 -5.37 7.32 -15.45
C GLY A 106 -5.56 5.97 -14.77
N GLY A 107 -5.00 4.88 -15.32
CA GLY A 107 -5.09 3.53 -14.76
C GLY A 107 -4.57 3.44 -13.32
N ARG A 108 -5.21 2.57 -12.52
CA ARG A 108 -4.83 2.30 -11.13
C ARG A 108 -4.83 0.80 -10.86
N ALA A 109 -3.88 0.32 -10.08
CA ALA A 109 -3.84 -1.05 -9.61
C ALA A 109 -3.18 -1.13 -8.23
N GLU A 110 -3.38 -2.25 -7.54
CA GLU A 110 -2.72 -2.56 -6.26
C GLU A 110 -1.96 -3.88 -6.38
N TYR A 111 -0.82 -3.95 -5.68
CA TYR A 111 -0.02 -5.15 -5.54
C TYR A 111 0.35 -5.37 -4.07
N SER A 112 -0.21 -6.40 -3.45
CA SER A 112 0.04 -6.74 -2.03
C SER A 112 0.22 -8.26 -1.88
N PRO A 113 1.42 -8.79 -2.21
CA PRO A 113 1.67 -10.24 -2.37
C PRO A 113 1.72 -11.02 -1.04
N CYS A 114 1.74 -10.30 0.09
CA CYS A 114 1.79 -10.89 1.42
C CYS A 114 0.41 -11.02 2.10
N ARG A 115 -0.65 -10.46 1.51
CA ARG A 115 -2.03 -10.75 1.97
C ARG A 115 -2.30 -12.25 1.83
N ALA A 116 -2.85 -12.83 2.88
CA ALA A 116 -3.25 -14.23 2.95
C ALA A 116 -4.52 -14.37 3.80
N ASN A 117 -5.21 -15.49 3.66
CA ASN A 117 -6.44 -15.81 4.39
C ASN A 117 -6.28 -16.99 5.37
N THR A 118 -5.03 -17.36 5.67
CA THR A 118 -4.71 -18.41 6.64
C THR A 118 -4.90 -17.88 8.06
N MET A 119 -5.64 -18.60 8.89
CA MET A 119 -5.93 -18.20 10.28
C MET A 119 -4.72 -18.40 11.19
N SER A 120 -4.63 -17.60 12.27
CA SER A 120 -3.57 -17.65 13.29
C SER A 120 -3.35 -19.05 13.86
N SER A 121 -4.44 -19.82 14.05
CA SER A 121 -4.38 -21.18 14.59
C SER A 121 -3.59 -22.16 13.72
N VAL A 122 -3.51 -21.91 12.41
CA VAL A 122 -2.74 -22.72 11.47
C VAL A 122 -1.24 -22.43 11.61
N TYR A 123 -0.83 -21.16 11.66
CA TYR A 123 0.58 -20.77 11.83
C TYR A 123 1.19 -21.32 13.12
N LYS A 124 0.41 -21.42 14.21
CA LYS A 124 0.88 -22.02 15.47
C LYS A 124 1.18 -23.52 15.38
N LYS A 125 0.51 -24.23 14.46
CA LYS A 125 0.58 -25.68 14.32
C LYS A 125 1.57 -26.15 13.26
N SER A 126 1.99 -25.26 12.38
CA SER A 126 2.78 -25.61 11.21
C SER A 126 3.85 -24.56 10.99
N GLY A 127 5.10 -24.99 10.80
CA GLY A 127 6.24 -24.11 10.53
C GLY A 127 6.19 -23.45 9.14
N PHE A 128 5.02 -22.95 8.73
CA PHE A 128 4.83 -22.22 7.49
C PHE A 128 5.71 -20.98 7.45
N SER A 129 6.03 -20.54 6.24
CA SER A 129 6.57 -19.21 6.00
C SER A 129 5.50 -18.16 6.34
N ASP A 130 5.62 -17.57 7.53
CA ASP A 130 4.74 -16.49 7.97
C ASP A 130 5.05 -15.20 7.19
N LYS A 131 4.06 -14.71 6.43
CA LYS A 131 4.14 -13.49 5.61
C LYS A 131 3.36 -12.33 6.20
N ARG A 132 2.80 -12.46 7.41
CA ARG A 132 1.91 -11.45 8.00
C ARG A 132 2.61 -10.12 8.29
N TYR A 133 3.93 -10.15 8.44
CA TYR A 133 4.77 -8.99 8.77
C TYR A 133 5.78 -8.65 7.67
N CYS A 134 5.42 -8.88 6.40
CA CYS A 134 6.32 -8.64 5.28
C CYS A 134 6.78 -7.18 5.15
N GLU A 135 5.90 -6.23 5.45
CA GLU A 135 6.10 -4.82 5.10
C GLU A 135 6.42 -4.63 3.61
N ALA A 136 5.70 -5.35 2.74
CA ALA A 136 5.96 -5.34 1.31
C ALA A 136 5.97 -3.91 0.75
N GLY A 137 7.04 -3.57 0.03
CA GLY A 137 7.26 -2.21 -0.46
C GLY A 137 8.09 -1.30 0.46
N PHE A 138 8.66 -1.85 1.55
CA PHE A 138 9.69 -1.17 2.35
C PHE A 138 10.83 -0.64 1.46
N SER A 139 11.25 -1.45 0.49
CA SER A 139 12.05 -1.02 -0.65
C SER A 139 11.40 -1.47 -1.95
N SER A 140 11.70 -0.79 -3.06
CA SER A 140 11.16 -1.13 -4.38
C SER A 140 12.15 -0.78 -5.49
N ALA A 141 12.14 -1.58 -6.55
CA ALA A 141 12.90 -1.36 -7.76
C ALA A 141 12.15 -1.98 -8.95
N VAL A 142 12.37 -1.43 -10.14
CA VAL A 142 11.81 -1.95 -11.40
C VAL A 142 12.96 -2.19 -12.36
N THR A 143 13.03 -3.38 -12.95
CA THR A 143 14.08 -3.74 -13.91
C THR A 143 13.83 -3.08 -15.26
N GLN A 144 14.87 -3.06 -16.11
CA GLN A 144 14.66 -2.83 -17.54
C GLN A 144 13.89 -4.01 -18.14
N ALA A 145 13.13 -3.75 -19.20
CA ALA A 145 12.41 -4.78 -19.96
C ALA A 145 13.35 -5.48 -20.94
#